data_AF-A0AAQ0S6Q7-F1
#
_entry.id   AF-A0AAQ0S6Q7-F1
#
_cell.length_a   1.000
_cell.length_b   1.000
_cell.length_c   1.000
_cell.angle_alpha   90.00
_cell.angle_beta   90.00
_cell.angle_gamma   90.00
#
_symmetry.space_group_name_H-M   'P 1'
#
loop_
_entity.id
_entity.type
_entity.pdbx_description
1 polymer ?
#
loop_
_entity_poly.entity_id
_entity_poly.type
_entity_poly.pdbx_seq_one_letter_code
_entity_poly.pdbx_strand_id
1 'polypeptide(L)'
;MIQISKKIKQERIRCGMTQETLAEHLNTTKTSISKWENATLYPDITMLPKLAKVFNISVDDLLNFSITMTDKEIKKISISLSKMVNLTSYDKYLSTVRDYYSSHCNEFTLLSSLLGLLMNHISYCQNEQQKNETIELAYKMIHLIEKNCDIEEVKKHAKGYKLVFQIYDGKYTDIINNVPDHDMKLGQSFMLAQAYILNGEKSKADSVIQTDMYQSLMLYLQNFTHRLTYDLHTLSIENLEHRIYHLNKAFNIDYLYPYLTITIYYQFAQYYSDKSPLKTIENLEKFCRSFDYLISDFSYHTDEFFNNINEWFKQLPFGQRLPVNYENMLEMLYSSILNHSSFNNIEGFGNIVTKIKQIYLKKGRE
;
A
#
# COMPACT_ATOMS: atom_id res chain seq x y z
N MET A 1 -20.72 -12.56 10.85
CA MET A 1 -21.65 -13.60 11.36
C MET A 1 -20.84 -14.51 12.29
N ILE A 2 -21.26 -14.64 13.55
CA ILE A 2 -20.59 -15.40 14.61
C ILE A 2 -20.47 -16.88 14.19
N GLN A 3 -19.25 -17.45 14.13
CA GLN A 3 -19.02 -18.85 13.69
C GLN A 3 -18.92 -19.84 14.86
N ILE A 4 -19.73 -19.63 15.90
CA ILE A 4 -19.70 -20.43 17.14
C ILE A 4 -19.86 -21.94 16.90
N SER A 5 -20.71 -22.34 15.94
CA SER A 5 -20.95 -23.77 15.63
C SER A 5 -19.69 -24.52 15.23
N LYS A 6 -18.86 -23.91 14.36
CA LYS A 6 -17.58 -24.51 13.94
C LYS A 6 -16.58 -24.53 15.10
N LYS A 7 -16.56 -23.45 15.89
CA LYS A 7 -15.65 -23.32 17.03
C LYS A 7 -15.93 -24.37 18.10
N ILE A 8 -17.19 -24.60 18.46
CA ILE A 8 -17.59 -25.67 19.40
C ILE A 8 -17.07 -27.03 18.94
N LYS A 9 -17.26 -27.37 17.65
CA LYS A 9 -16.78 -28.65 17.09
C LYS A 9 -15.26 -28.77 17.13
N GLN A 10 -14.55 -27.70 16.76
CA GLN A 10 -13.08 -27.67 16.75
C GLN A 10 -12.52 -27.84 18.16
N GLU A 11 -13.04 -27.10 19.15
CA GLU A 11 -12.58 -27.15 20.53
C GLU A 11 -12.92 -28.49 21.19
N ARG A 12 -14.11 -29.06 20.91
CA ARG A 12 -14.46 -30.40 21.36
C ARG A 12 -13.44 -31.44 20.88
N ILE A 13 -13.08 -31.40 19.59
CA ILE A 13 -12.09 -32.30 19.01
C ILE A 13 -10.70 -32.04 19.61
N ARG A 14 -10.30 -30.77 19.80
CA ARG A 14 -9.02 -30.40 20.44
C ARG A 14 -8.91 -30.94 21.86
N CYS A 15 -10.01 -30.92 22.62
CA CYS A 15 -10.08 -31.48 23.96
C CYS A 15 -10.25 -33.01 23.99
N GLY A 16 -10.27 -33.68 22.83
CA GLY A 16 -10.40 -35.14 22.75
C GLY A 16 -11.77 -35.69 23.16
N MET A 17 -12.81 -34.86 23.17
CA MET A 17 -14.14 -35.24 23.66
C MET A 17 -15.05 -35.77 22.55
N THR A 18 -15.90 -36.74 22.86
CA THR A 18 -17.06 -37.09 22.02
C THR A 18 -18.21 -36.10 22.25
N GLN A 19 -19.24 -36.10 21.40
CA GLN A 19 -20.42 -35.25 21.62
C GLN A 19 -21.14 -35.64 22.92
N GLU A 20 -21.15 -36.93 23.25
CA GLU A 20 -21.66 -37.50 24.50
C GLU A 20 -20.89 -36.97 25.71
N THR A 21 -19.56 -37.05 25.68
CA THR A 21 -18.70 -36.57 26.78
C THR A 21 -18.89 -35.06 27.02
N LEU A 22 -18.99 -34.27 25.94
CA LEU A 22 -19.26 -32.84 26.08
C LEU A 22 -20.66 -32.56 26.66
N ALA A 23 -21.66 -33.36 26.26
CA ALA A 23 -23.02 -33.25 26.79
C ALA A 23 -23.08 -33.53 28.29
N GLU A 24 -22.34 -34.55 28.76
CA GLU A 24 -22.20 -34.89 30.18
C GLU A 24 -21.57 -33.74 30.97
N HIS A 25 -20.44 -33.18 30.51
CA HIS A 25 -19.79 -32.04 31.17
C HIS A 25 -20.67 -30.80 31.29
N LEU A 26 -21.59 -30.61 30.33
CA LEU A 26 -22.47 -29.45 30.25
C LEU A 26 -23.87 -29.68 30.84
N ASN A 27 -24.14 -30.88 31.36
CA ASN A 27 -25.47 -31.32 31.80
C ASN A 27 -26.55 -31.06 30.73
N THR A 28 -26.27 -31.48 29.50
CA THR A 28 -27.20 -31.37 28.36
C THR A 28 -27.27 -32.68 27.58
N THR A 29 -27.89 -32.67 26.40
CA THR A 29 -28.02 -33.87 25.56
C THR A 29 -27.03 -33.86 24.39
N LYS A 30 -26.56 -35.04 23.97
CA LYS A 30 -25.78 -35.21 22.73
C LYS A 30 -26.48 -34.55 21.53
N THR A 31 -27.80 -34.66 21.47
CA THR A 31 -28.63 -34.04 20.42
C THR A 31 -28.49 -32.53 20.41
N SER A 32 -28.45 -31.87 21.58
CA SER A 32 -28.19 -30.43 21.69
C SER A 32 -26.81 -30.07 21.15
N ILE A 33 -25.77 -30.81 21.53
CA ILE A 33 -24.40 -30.60 21.03
C ILE A 33 -24.35 -30.73 19.51
N SER A 34 -24.94 -31.79 18.95
CA SER A 34 -24.99 -32.00 17.50
C SER A 34 -25.70 -30.86 16.78
N LYS A 35 -26.80 -30.33 17.34
CA LYS A 35 -27.51 -29.19 16.77
C LYS A 35 -26.65 -27.92 16.77
N TRP A 36 -25.90 -27.69 17.84
CA TRP A 36 -24.97 -26.56 17.96
C TRP A 36 -23.83 -26.66 16.94
N GLU A 37 -23.20 -27.82 16.81
CA GLU A 37 -22.09 -28.04 15.87
C GLU A 37 -22.52 -27.94 14.40
N ASN A 38 -23.78 -28.26 14.09
CA ASN A 38 -24.34 -28.22 12.74
C ASN A 38 -25.08 -26.91 12.42
N ALA A 39 -25.00 -25.89 13.29
CA ALA A 39 -25.65 -24.59 13.12
C ALA A 39 -27.19 -24.67 12.93
N THR A 40 -27.82 -25.73 13.43
CA THR A 40 -29.29 -25.90 13.39
C THR A 40 -29.98 -25.29 14.60
N LEU A 41 -29.23 -25.09 15.70
CA LEU A 41 -29.63 -24.34 16.87
C LEU A 41 -28.39 -23.70 17.49
N TYR A 42 -28.51 -22.54 18.12
CA TYR A 42 -27.41 -21.96 18.89
C TYR A 42 -27.50 -22.37 20.37
N PRO A 43 -26.36 -22.52 21.07
CA PRO A 43 -26.39 -22.63 22.52
C PRO A 43 -27.00 -21.35 23.10
N ASP A 44 -27.79 -21.52 24.16
CA ASP A 44 -28.32 -20.38 24.92
C ASP A 44 -27.16 -19.57 25.53
N ILE A 45 -27.40 -18.29 25.81
CA ILE A 45 -26.41 -17.36 26.37
C ILE A 45 -25.81 -17.92 27.68
N THR A 46 -26.62 -18.65 28.47
CA THR A 46 -26.18 -19.28 29.72
C THR A 46 -25.23 -20.47 29.52
N MET A 47 -25.17 -21.04 28.31
CA MET A 47 -24.25 -22.13 27.97
C MET A 47 -22.88 -21.62 27.52
N LEU A 48 -22.76 -20.35 27.11
CA LEU A 48 -21.48 -19.79 26.64
C LEU A 48 -20.38 -19.82 27.71
N PRO A 49 -20.62 -19.38 28.97
CA PRO A 49 -19.59 -19.45 30.01
C PRO A 49 -19.22 -20.89 30.37
N LYS A 50 -20.17 -21.84 30.28
CA LYS A 50 -19.92 -23.26 30.56
C LYS A 50 -19.06 -23.89 29.47
N LEU A 51 -19.37 -23.64 28.20
CA LEU A 51 -18.57 -24.08 27.05
C LEU A 51 -17.15 -23.50 27.13
N ALA A 52 -17.03 -22.19 27.38
CA ALA A 52 -15.75 -21.51 27.54
C ALA A 52 -14.91 -22.14 28.66
N LYS A 53 -15.52 -22.45 29.81
CA LYS A 53 -14.86 -23.12 30.94
C LYS A 53 -14.43 -24.55 30.61
N VAL A 54 -15.26 -25.34 29.92
CA VAL A 54 -14.93 -26.72 29.53
C VAL A 54 -13.77 -26.76 28.54
N PHE A 55 -13.73 -25.82 27.59
CA PHE A 55 -12.66 -25.74 26.59
C PHE A 55 -11.42 -24.98 27.07
N ASN A 56 -11.49 -24.32 28.23
CA ASN A 56 -10.45 -23.45 28.77
C ASN A 56 -10.05 -22.32 27.79
N ILE A 57 -11.06 -21.61 27.29
CA ILE A 57 -10.93 -20.43 26.40
C ILE A 57 -11.83 -19.31 26.90
N SER A 58 -11.69 -18.09 26.37
CA SER A 58 -12.63 -17.00 26.67
C SER A 58 -13.97 -17.19 25.94
N VAL A 59 -15.02 -16.49 26.39
CA VAL A 59 -16.30 -16.46 25.66
C VAL A 59 -16.14 -15.80 24.29
N ASP A 60 -15.26 -14.79 24.16
CA ASP A 60 -14.96 -14.13 22.89
C ASP A 60 -14.31 -15.12 21.90
N ASP A 61 -13.35 -15.92 22.35
CA ASP A 61 -12.75 -16.99 21.56
C ASP A 61 -13.78 -18.03 21.12
N LEU A 62 -14.70 -18.40 22.01
CA LEU A 62 -15.78 -19.35 21.72
C LEU A 62 -16.73 -18.82 20.63
N LEU A 63 -17.07 -17.53 20.70
CA LEU A 63 -17.87 -16.86 19.68
C LEU A 63 -17.09 -16.64 18.38
N ASN A 64 -15.77 -16.86 18.40
CA ASN A 64 -14.85 -16.48 17.34
C ASN A 64 -15.07 -14.99 16.98
N PHE A 65 -15.23 -14.18 18.03
CA PHE A 65 -15.38 -12.74 17.98
C PHE A 65 -14.03 -12.10 18.30
N SER A 66 -13.57 -11.21 17.42
CA SER A 66 -12.40 -10.38 17.65
C SER A 66 -12.87 -8.94 17.73
N ILE A 67 -12.41 -8.22 18.75
CA ILE A 67 -12.67 -6.78 18.91
C ILE A 67 -12.02 -5.99 17.78
N THR A 68 -10.89 -6.49 17.27
CA THR A 68 -10.11 -5.86 16.20
C THR A 68 -10.22 -6.66 14.92
N MET A 69 -10.27 -5.98 13.78
CA MET A 69 -10.23 -6.63 12.48
C MET A 69 -8.88 -7.29 12.23
N THR A 70 -8.92 -8.45 11.57
CA THR A 70 -7.69 -9.12 11.12
C THR A 70 -7.11 -8.42 9.89
N ASP A 71 -5.79 -8.46 9.72
CA ASP A 71 -5.12 -7.90 8.53
C ASP A 71 -5.69 -8.44 7.21
N LYS A 72 -6.14 -9.70 7.21
CA LYS A 72 -6.77 -10.34 6.05
C LYS A 72 -8.11 -9.70 5.70
N GLU A 73 -8.91 -9.35 6.70
CA GLU A 73 -10.21 -8.68 6.51
C GLU A 73 -10.00 -7.24 6.02
N ILE A 74 -9.09 -6.50 6.66
CA ILE A 74 -8.72 -5.15 6.25
C ILE A 74 -8.24 -5.16 4.80
N LYS A 75 -7.29 -6.04 4.45
CA LYS A 75 -6.76 -6.17 3.09
C LYS A 75 -7.85 -6.49 2.07
N LYS A 76 -8.81 -7.36 2.42
CA LYS A 76 -9.94 -7.69 1.53
C LYS A 76 -10.82 -6.46 1.28
N ILE A 77 -11.11 -5.67 2.31
CA ILE A 77 -11.85 -4.41 2.19
C ILE A 77 -11.08 -3.42 1.33
N SER A 78 -9.78 -3.24 1.59
CA SER A 78 -8.94 -2.30 0.85
C SER A 78 -8.87 -2.62 -0.64
N ILE A 79 -8.71 -3.90 -1.00
CA ILE A 79 -8.73 -4.36 -2.40
C ILE A 79 -10.09 -4.09 -3.04
N SER A 80 -11.20 -4.35 -2.33
CA SER A 80 -12.54 -4.11 -2.83
C SER A 80 -12.80 -2.63 -3.11
N LEU A 81 -12.46 -1.76 -2.15
CA LEU A 81 -12.63 -0.30 -2.28
C LEU A 81 -11.72 0.29 -3.36
N SER A 82 -10.48 -0.19 -3.47
CA SER A 82 -9.55 0.26 -4.51
C SER A 82 -10.09 -0.01 -5.92
N LYS A 83 -10.70 -1.17 -6.16
CA LYS A 83 -11.32 -1.48 -7.47
C LYS A 83 -12.55 -0.63 -7.76
N MET A 84 -13.28 -0.24 -6.72
CA MET A 84 -14.57 0.45 -6.83
C MET A 84 -14.48 1.82 -7.53
N VAL A 85 -13.36 2.53 -7.39
CA VAL A 85 -13.16 3.84 -8.04
C VAL A 85 -13.28 3.76 -9.57
N ASN A 86 -12.85 2.63 -10.16
CA ASN A 86 -12.83 2.44 -11.61
C ASN A 86 -14.14 1.81 -12.13
N LEU A 87 -14.95 1.23 -11.24
CA LEU A 87 -16.15 0.47 -11.60
C LEU A 87 -17.46 1.21 -11.28
N THR A 88 -17.40 2.29 -10.48
CA THR A 88 -18.57 3.04 -10.00
C THR A 88 -18.28 4.54 -9.97
N SER A 89 -19.29 5.36 -9.66
CA SER A 89 -19.07 6.80 -9.47
C SER A 89 -18.24 7.09 -8.21
N TYR A 90 -17.52 8.21 -8.22
CA TYR A 90 -16.73 8.64 -7.06
C TYR A 90 -17.62 8.82 -5.80
N ASP A 91 -18.84 9.34 -5.95
CA ASP A 91 -19.79 9.46 -4.83
C ASP A 91 -20.14 8.11 -4.21
N LYS A 92 -20.29 7.07 -5.05
CA LYS A 92 -20.60 5.72 -4.57
C LYS A 92 -19.40 5.10 -3.86
N TYR A 93 -18.18 5.36 -4.35
CA TYR A 93 -16.95 5.00 -3.65
C TYR A 93 -16.85 5.71 -2.29
N LEU A 94 -16.99 7.05 -2.25
CA LEU A 94 -16.83 7.84 -1.03
C LEU A 94 -17.90 7.51 0.02
N SER A 95 -19.15 7.31 -0.39
CA SER A 95 -20.22 6.84 0.51
C SER A 95 -19.91 5.48 1.13
N THR A 96 -19.36 4.54 0.35
CA THR A 96 -18.96 3.22 0.87
C THR A 96 -17.80 3.32 1.85
N VAL A 97 -16.81 4.18 1.59
CA VAL A 97 -15.73 4.46 2.56
C VAL A 97 -16.29 5.05 3.85
N ARG A 98 -17.27 5.96 3.74
CA ARG A 98 -17.98 6.56 4.88
C ARG A 98 -18.77 5.53 5.70
N ASP A 99 -19.38 4.54 5.05
CA ASP A 99 -20.07 3.44 5.73
C ASP A 99 -19.10 2.57 6.52
N TYR A 100 -17.93 2.24 5.96
CA TYR A 100 -16.88 1.51 6.68
C TYR A 100 -16.35 2.31 7.87
N TYR A 101 -16.08 3.61 7.67
CA TYR A 101 -15.68 4.51 8.77
C TYR A 101 -16.71 4.51 9.90
N SER A 102 -18.00 4.63 9.57
CA SER A 102 -19.07 4.74 10.56
C SER A 102 -19.29 3.43 11.34
N SER A 103 -19.13 2.29 10.67
CA SER A 103 -19.32 0.96 11.27
C SER A 103 -18.09 0.44 12.02
N HIS A 104 -16.90 0.97 11.73
CA HIS A 104 -15.62 0.48 12.27
C HIS A 104 -14.73 1.63 12.77
N CYS A 105 -15.32 2.65 13.40
CA CYS A 105 -14.59 3.86 13.81
C CYS A 105 -13.50 3.61 14.87
N ASN A 106 -13.54 2.47 15.59
CA ASN A 106 -12.52 2.10 16.57
C ASN A 106 -11.41 1.19 15.97
N GLU A 107 -11.48 0.86 14.68
CA GLU A 107 -10.49 0.02 14.00
C GLU A 107 -9.41 0.88 13.37
N PHE A 108 -8.45 1.37 14.17
CA PHE A 108 -7.49 2.38 13.71
C PHE A 108 -6.59 1.90 12.55
N THR A 109 -6.26 0.61 12.48
CA THR A 109 -5.52 0.03 11.35
C THR A 109 -6.35 0.07 10.06
N LEU A 110 -7.66 -0.17 10.15
CA LEU A 110 -8.57 0.00 9.02
C LEU A 110 -8.63 1.48 8.63
N LEU A 111 -8.78 2.39 9.59
CA LEU A 111 -8.83 3.83 9.31
C LEU A 111 -7.56 4.32 8.60
N SER A 112 -6.38 3.88 9.04
CA SER A 112 -5.11 4.14 8.34
C SER A 112 -5.13 3.62 6.91
N SER A 113 -5.70 2.43 6.68
CA SER A 113 -5.83 1.86 5.32
C SER A 113 -6.83 2.65 4.46
N LEU A 114 -7.92 3.14 5.05
CA LEU A 114 -8.90 4.00 4.37
C LEU A 114 -8.29 5.37 4.02
N LEU A 115 -7.46 5.95 4.90
CA LEU A 115 -6.74 7.19 4.60
C LEU A 115 -5.80 7.05 3.40
N GLY A 116 -5.05 5.94 3.32
CA GLY A 116 -4.22 5.64 2.16
C GLY A 116 -5.04 5.51 0.87
N LEU A 117 -6.22 4.92 0.93
CA LEU A 117 -7.14 4.86 -0.22
C LEU A 117 -7.67 6.25 -0.59
N LEU A 118 -8.15 7.05 0.36
CA LEU A 118 -8.62 8.41 0.06
C LEU A 118 -7.49 9.25 -0.56
N MET A 119 -6.27 9.15 -0.03
CA MET A 119 -5.09 9.85 -0.56
C MET A 119 -4.80 9.46 -2.02
N ASN A 120 -4.81 8.16 -2.33
CA ASN A 120 -4.50 7.67 -3.68
C ASN A 120 -5.61 7.98 -4.70
N HIS A 121 -6.84 8.24 -4.23
CA HIS A 121 -8.01 8.37 -5.10
C HIS A 121 -8.58 9.79 -5.19
N ILE A 122 -8.13 10.74 -4.36
CA ILE A 122 -8.64 12.12 -4.35
C ILE A 122 -8.46 12.85 -5.69
N SER A 123 -7.49 12.48 -6.51
CA SER A 123 -7.30 13.04 -7.86
C SER A 123 -8.43 12.66 -8.84
N TYR A 124 -9.30 11.70 -8.49
CA TYR A 124 -10.46 11.30 -9.31
C TYR A 124 -11.74 12.04 -8.95
N CYS A 125 -11.70 12.96 -7.97
CA CYS A 125 -12.82 13.85 -7.73
C CYS A 125 -13.13 14.65 -9.01
N GLN A 126 -14.39 14.63 -9.41
CA GLN A 126 -14.86 15.32 -10.63
C GLN A 126 -15.18 16.79 -10.38
N ASN A 127 -15.28 17.19 -9.12
CA ASN A 127 -15.62 18.55 -8.70
C ASN A 127 -15.05 18.86 -7.30
N GLU A 128 -15.02 20.15 -6.97
CA GLU A 128 -14.53 20.65 -5.67
C GLU A 128 -15.35 20.13 -4.49
N GLN A 129 -16.65 19.86 -4.67
CA GLN A 129 -17.48 19.30 -3.60
C GLN A 129 -16.98 17.91 -3.17
N GLN A 130 -16.76 17.00 -4.11
CA GLN A 130 -16.24 15.65 -3.82
C GLN A 130 -14.87 15.70 -3.16
N LYS A 131 -14.02 16.63 -3.60
CA LYS A 131 -12.69 16.85 -3.03
C LYS A 131 -12.80 17.32 -1.57
N ASN A 132 -13.64 18.31 -1.30
CA ASN A 132 -13.87 18.83 0.05
C ASN A 132 -14.47 17.76 0.98
N GLU A 133 -15.45 16.98 0.52
CA GLU A 133 -16.03 15.88 1.31
C GLU A 133 -15.00 14.78 1.62
N THR A 134 -14.10 14.50 0.68
CA THR A 134 -13.00 13.55 0.87
C THR A 134 -12.03 14.03 1.93
N ILE A 135 -11.61 15.29 1.85
CA ILE A 135 -10.70 15.95 2.81
C ILE A 135 -11.34 15.98 4.21
N GLU A 136 -12.62 16.34 4.30
CA GLU A 136 -13.34 16.38 5.58
C GLU A 136 -13.41 14.99 6.23
N LEU A 137 -13.72 13.96 5.45
CA LEU A 137 -13.75 12.57 5.95
C LEU A 137 -12.35 12.13 6.42
N ALA A 138 -11.30 12.46 5.66
CA ALA A 138 -9.93 12.15 6.04
C ALA A 138 -9.54 12.83 7.36
N TYR A 139 -9.85 14.13 7.54
CA TYR A 139 -9.57 14.81 8.80
C TYR A 139 -10.33 14.24 9.99
N LYS A 140 -11.57 13.78 9.81
CA LYS A 140 -12.33 13.08 10.87
C LYS A 140 -11.61 11.80 11.31
N MET A 141 -11.16 10.97 10.35
CA MET A 141 -10.39 9.76 10.65
C MET A 141 -9.05 10.07 11.33
N ILE A 142 -8.30 11.06 10.81
CA ILE A 142 -7.01 11.49 11.39
C ILE A 142 -7.20 11.97 12.82
N HIS A 143 -8.18 12.83 13.08
CA HIS A 143 -8.46 13.33 14.43
C HIS A 143 -8.78 12.19 15.39
N LEU A 144 -9.56 11.20 14.94
CA LEU A 144 -9.93 10.05 15.75
C LEU A 144 -8.72 9.17 16.08
N ILE A 145 -7.82 8.94 15.11
CA ILE A 145 -6.55 8.23 15.31
C ILE A 145 -5.65 9.01 16.28
N GLU A 146 -5.43 10.31 16.05
CA GLU A 146 -4.55 11.14 16.88
C GLU A 146 -5.00 11.17 18.34
N LYS A 147 -6.31 11.14 18.59
CA LYS A 147 -6.89 11.24 19.94
C LYS A 147 -6.94 9.91 20.70
N ASN A 148 -7.25 8.81 20.00
CA ASN A 148 -7.66 7.56 20.67
C ASN A 148 -6.79 6.34 20.32
N CYS A 149 -5.83 6.45 19.39
CA CYS A 149 -5.00 5.31 18.99
C CYS A 149 -3.70 5.24 19.81
N ASP A 150 -3.47 4.10 20.47
CA ASP A 150 -2.22 3.86 21.20
C ASP A 150 -1.10 3.30 20.32
N ILE A 151 -1.40 2.90 19.08
CA ILE A 151 -0.43 2.31 18.15
C ILE A 151 0.40 3.44 17.50
N GLU A 152 1.67 3.52 17.89
CA GLU A 152 2.57 4.60 17.44
C GLU A 152 2.75 4.64 15.93
N GLU A 153 2.84 3.48 15.29
CA GLU A 153 2.98 3.35 13.84
C GLU A 153 1.77 3.95 13.09
N VAL A 154 0.56 3.65 13.57
CA VAL A 154 -0.68 4.17 12.99
C VAL A 154 -0.79 5.69 13.18
N LYS A 155 -0.40 6.22 14.34
CA LYS A 155 -0.32 7.67 14.56
C LYS A 155 0.70 8.33 13.63
N LYS A 156 1.86 7.71 13.40
CA LYS A 156 2.87 8.22 12.46
C LYS A 156 2.33 8.27 11.02
N HIS A 157 1.63 7.22 10.57
CA HIS A 157 0.96 7.23 9.26
C HIS A 157 -0.10 8.33 9.16
N ALA A 158 -0.95 8.48 10.17
CA ALA A 158 -1.97 9.53 10.19
C ALA A 158 -1.38 10.95 10.10
N LYS A 159 -0.25 11.21 10.78
CA LYS A 159 0.50 12.48 10.64
C LYS A 159 0.98 12.69 9.20
N GLY A 160 1.51 11.65 8.54
CA GLY A 160 1.91 11.72 7.14
C GLY A 160 0.72 12.03 6.21
N TYR A 161 -0.39 11.30 6.36
CA TYR A 161 -1.60 11.55 5.58
C TYR A 161 -2.17 12.96 5.81
N LYS A 162 -2.08 13.49 7.04
CA LYS A 162 -2.50 14.87 7.36
C LYS A 162 -1.77 15.89 6.50
N LEU A 163 -0.46 15.77 6.31
CA LEU A 163 0.30 16.65 5.44
C LEU A 163 -0.19 16.58 3.99
N VAL A 164 -0.47 15.37 3.50
CA VAL A 164 -0.97 15.19 2.13
C VAL A 164 -2.34 15.85 1.95
N PHE A 165 -3.26 15.65 2.89
CA PHE A 165 -4.58 16.31 2.81
C PHE A 165 -4.50 17.81 3.01
N GLN A 166 -3.56 18.33 3.82
CA GLN A 166 -3.31 19.77 3.91
C GLN A 166 -2.81 20.35 2.57
N ILE A 167 -2.00 19.61 1.80
CA ILE A 167 -1.61 20.01 0.44
C ILE A 167 -2.85 20.11 -0.46
N TYR A 168 -3.72 19.09 -0.46
CA TYR A 168 -4.95 19.11 -1.27
C TYR A 168 -5.94 20.21 -0.86
N ASP A 169 -5.96 20.55 0.43
CA ASP A 169 -6.76 21.61 1.07
C ASP A 169 -6.13 23.01 0.92
N GLY A 170 -4.94 23.12 0.31
CA GLY A 170 -4.24 24.40 0.11
C GLY A 170 -3.66 25.03 1.39
N LYS A 171 -3.56 24.27 2.49
CA LYS A 171 -3.04 24.72 3.79
C LYS A 171 -1.51 24.68 3.87
N TYR A 172 -0.85 25.29 2.89
CA TYR A 172 0.61 25.26 2.79
C TYR A 172 1.31 25.95 3.97
N THR A 173 0.76 27.08 4.45
CA THR A 173 1.32 27.82 5.58
C THR A 173 1.33 27.01 6.87
N ASP A 174 0.30 26.19 7.10
CA ASP A 174 0.22 25.34 8.29
C ASP A 174 1.30 24.26 8.27
N ILE A 175 1.61 23.72 7.09
CA ILE A 175 2.70 22.75 6.91
C ILE A 175 4.05 23.44 7.19
N ILE A 176 4.31 24.56 6.52
CA ILE A 176 5.59 25.30 6.62
C ILE A 176 5.88 25.72 8.07
N ASN A 177 4.86 26.13 8.82
CA ASN A 177 5.05 26.63 10.18
C ASN A 177 5.20 25.53 11.24
N ASN A 178 4.70 24.30 10.97
CA ASN A 178 4.62 23.24 11.98
C ASN A 178 5.47 22.00 11.68
N VAL A 179 5.94 21.84 10.44
CA VAL A 179 6.87 20.76 10.07
C VAL A 179 8.28 21.33 10.07
N PRO A 180 9.22 20.76 10.86
CA PRO A 180 10.59 21.25 10.88
C PRO A 180 11.27 21.01 9.53
N ASP A 181 11.92 22.04 9.00
CA ASP A 181 12.68 21.98 7.73
C ASP A 181 13.83 20.96 7.77
N HIS A 182 14.40 20.74 8.96
CA HIS A 182 15.62 19.97 9.17
C HIS A 182 15.46 19.00 10.36
N ASP A 183 14.64 17.97 10.19
CA ASP A 183 14.55 16.89 11.18
C ASP A 183 15.70 15.89 11.04
N MET A 184 16.28 15.47 12.17
CA MET A 184 17.40 14.54 12.19
C MET A 184 16.91 13.10 12.07
N LYS A 185 17.33 12.40 11.01
CA LYS A 185 17.10 10.95 10.90
C LYS A 185 18.00 10.19 11.88
N LEU A 186 17.39 9.65 12.93
CA LEU A 186 18.11 8.96 14.03
C LEU A 186 18.62 7.54 13.69
N GLY A 187 18.28 6.98 12.53
CA GLY A 187 18.74 5.63 12.14
C GLY A 187 18.15 4.51 13.01
N GLN A 188 16.86 4.60 13.36
CA GLN A 188 16.16 3.62 14.20
C GLN A 188 16.26 2.19 13.63
N SER A 189 16.13 2.04 12.31
CA SER A 189 16.29 0.75 11.61
C SER A 189 17.66 0.11 11.85
N PHE A 190 18.72 0.92 11.84
CA PHE A 190 20.08 0.45 12.16
C PHE A 190 20.16 -0.05 13.59
N MET A 191 19.63 0.70 14.56
CA MET A 191 19.63 0.28 15.97
C MET A 191 18.83 -1.01 16.19
N LEU A 192 17.68 -1.15 15.51
CA LEU A 192 16.85 -2.36 15.57
C LEU A 192 17.57 -3.57 14.96
N ALA A 193 18.21 -3.40 13.81
CA ALA A 193 19.00 -4.46 13.18
C ALA A 193 20.14 -4.91 14.10
N GLN A 194 20.84 -3.97 14.75
CA GLN A 194 21.90 -4.28 15.73
C GLN A 194 21.34 -5.05 16.93
N ALA A 195 20.17 -4.68 17.44
CA ALA A 195 19.51 -5.42 18.53
C ALA A 195 19.19 -6.87 18.11
N TYR A 196 18.65 -7.08 16.91
CA TYR A 196 18.41 -8.43 16.38
C TYR A 196 19.70 -9.24 16.21
N ILE A 197 20.78 -8.63 15.73
CA ILE A 197 22.09 -9.30 15.62
C ILE A 197 22.58 -9.76 16.99
N LEU A 198 22.54 -8.86 17.98
CA LEU A 198 22.98 -9.16 19.35
C LEU A 198 22.10 -10.22 20.02
N ASN A 199 20.82 -10.29 19.67
CA ASN A 199 19.88 -11.31 20.14
C ASN A 199 19.96 -12.63 19.35
N GLY A 200 20.88 -12.75 18.37
CA GLY A 200 21.04 -13.95 17.54
C GLY A 200 20.02 -14.10 16.40
N GLU A 201 19.11 -13.15 16.21
CA GLU A 201 18.04 -13.16 15.19
C GLU A 201 18.52 -12.57 13.85
N LYS A 202 19.60 -13.14 13.29
CA LYS A 202 20.26 -12.61 12.08
C LYS A 202 19.33 -12.40 10.88
N SER A 203 18.37 -13.32 10.66
CA SER A 203 17.41 -13.21 9.55
C SER A 203 16.49 -12.00 9.66
N LYS A 204 16.10 -11.61 10.89
CA LYS A 204 15.30 -10.41 11.12
C LYS A 204 16.13 -9.14 10.94
N ALA A 205 17.37 -9.15 11.42
CA ALA A 205 18.29 -8.04 11.20
C ALA A 205 18.52 -7.76 9.72
N ASP A 206 18.79 -8.81 8.94
CA ASP A 206 18.96 -8.72 7.49
C ASP A 206 17.71 -8.13 6.81
N SER A 207 16.52 -8.59 7.20
CA SER A 207 15.26 -8.03 6.68
C SER A 207 15.07 -6.54 6.99
N VAL A 208 15.40 -6.12 8.21
CA VAL A 208 15.35 -4.70 8.61
C VAL A 208 16.33 -3.86 7.80
N ILE A 209 17.57 -4.34 7.62
CA ILE A 209 18.61 -3.63 6.86
C ILE A 209 18.20 -3.47 5.40
N GLN A 210 17.81 -4.56 4.74
CA GLN A 210 17.42 -4.51 3.34
C GLN A 210 16.18 -3.63 3.12
N THR A 211 15.19 -3.70 4.02
CA THR A 211 13.99 -2.84 3.95
C THR A 211 14.36 -1.37 4.05
N ASP A 212 15.21 -0.99 5.00
CA ASP A 212 15.64 0.40 5.20
C ASP A 212 16.43 0.93 4.00
N MET A 213 17.32 0.12 3.44
CA MET A 213 18.08 0.45 2.23
C MET A 213 17.18 0.63 1.02
N TYR A 214 16.24 -0.31 0.80
CA TYR A 214 15.28 -0.27 -0.31
C TYR A 214 14.40 0.99 -0.24
N GLN A 215 13.86 1.30 0.94
CA GLN A 215 13.04 2.50 1.13
C GLN A 215 13.86 3.79 0.98
N SER A 216 15.10 3.80 1.47
CA SER A 216 15.98 4.96 1.35
C SER A 216 16.34 5.27 -0.10
N LEU A 217 16.61 4.23 -0.90
CA LEU A 217 16.86 4.36 -2.34
C LEU A 217 15.62 4.86 -3.08
N MET A 218 14.44 4.32 -2.76
CA MET A 218 13.16 4.79 -3.29
C MET A 218 12.93 6.28 -3.00
N LEU A 219 13.11 6.72 -1.75
CA LEU A 219 12.98 8.12 -1.34
C LEU A 219 14.02 9.02 -2.01
N TYR A 220 15.26 8.53 -2.19
CA TYR A 220 16.28 9.25 -2.93
C TYR A 220 15.85 9.50 -4.37
N LEU A 221 15.35 8.47 -5.07
CA LEU A 221 14.88 8.59 -6.45
C LEU A 221 13.70 9.56 -6.56
N GLN A 222 12.74 9.51 -5.63
CA GLN A 222 11.63 10.47 -5.58
C GLN A 222 12.14 11.91 -5.44
N ASN A 223 13.04 12.17 -4.49
CA ASN A 223 13.62 13.50 -4.30
C ASN A 223 14.47 13.92 -5.50
N PHE A 224 15.18 12.99 -6.13
CA PHE A 224 15.96 13.26 -7.33
C PHE A 224 15.04 13.72 -8.47
N THR A 225 13.92 13.05 -8.71
CA THR A 225 12.92 13.47 -9.72
C THR A 225 12.37 14.86 -9.44
N HIS A 226 12.05 15.19 -8.18
CA HIS A 226 11.61 16.54 -7.84
C HIS A 226 12.71 17.56 -8.12
N ARG A 227 13.94 17.23 -7.75
CA ARG A 227 15.11 18.08 -7.95
C ARG A 227 15.42 18.30 -9.43
N LEU A 228 15.25 17.29 -10.29
CA LEU A 228 15.38 17.44 -11.75
C LEU A 228 14.47 18.56 -12.27
N THR A 229 13.22 18.63 -11.81
CA THR A 229 12.27 19.67 -12.25
C THR A 229 12.79 21.10 -12.02
N TYR A 230 13.57 21.33 -10.96
CA TYR A 230 14.08 22.67 -10.61
C TYR A 230 15.53 22.90 -11.09
N ASP A 231 16.37 21.87 -11.05
CA ASP A 231 17.82 21.99 -11.22
C ASP A 231 18.29 21.81 -12.67
N LEU A 232 17.42 21.42 -13.61
CA LEU A 232 17.74 21.33 -15.04
C LEU A 232 18.29 22.65 -15.63
N HIS A 233 18.09 23.76 -14.94
CA HIS A 233 18.56 25.09 -15.33
C HIS A 233 19.74 25.61 -14.49
N THR A 234 20.12 24.92 -13.41
CA THR A 234 21.15 25.38 -12.44
C THR A 234 22.35 24.44 -12.36
N LEU A 235 22.16 23.14 -12.60
CA LEU A 235 23.20 22.12 -12.64
C LEU A 235 23.45 21.66 -14.07
N SER A 236 24.68 21.25 -14.37
CA SER A 236 24.99 20.58 -15.64
C SER A 236 24.18 19.29 -15.75
N ILE A 237 23.50 19.13 -16.88
CA ILE A 237 22.69 17.96 -17.20
C ILE A 237 23.54 16.68 -17.19
N GLU A 238 24.79 16.76 -17.63
CA GLU A 238 25.72 15.62 -17.64
C GLU A 238 25.96 15.09 -16.23
N ASN A 239 26.10 15.97 -15.23
CA ASN A 239 26.26 15.56 -13.84
C ASN A 239 25.02 14.82 -13.31
N LEU A 240 23.82 15.24 -13.72
CA LEU A 240 22.56 14.59 -13.33
C LEU A 240 22.42 13.21 -14.00
N GLU A 241 22.72 13.13 -15.30
CA GLU A 241 22.74 11.87 -16.06
C GLU A 241 23.73 10.87 -15.47
N HIS A 242 24.95 11.31 -15.14
CA HIS A 242 25.98 10.46 -14.53
C HIS A 242 25.51 9.85 -13.21
N ARG A 243 24.85 10.63 -12.35
CA ARG A 243 24.33 10.13 -11.06
C ARG A 243 23.33 9.00 -11.25
N ILE A 244 22.36 9.17 -12.15
CA ILE A 244 21.37 8.14 -12.45
C ILE A 244 22.00 6.93 -13.11
N TYR A 245 22.91 7.13 -14.05
CA TYR A 245 23.64 6.04 -14.69
C TYR A 245 24.40 5.17 -13.68
N HIS A 246 25.18 5.78 -12.79
CA HIS A 246 25.98 5.04 -11.82
C HIS A 246 25.11 4.40 -10.74
N LEU A 247 24.01 5.05 -10.34
CA LEU A 247 23.05 4.47 -9.41
C LEU A 247 22.36 3.25 -10.01
N ASN A 248 21.99 3.30 -11.29
CA ASN A 248 21.45 2.16 -12.02
C ASN A 248 22.45 1.02 -12.18
N LYS A 249 23.72 1.33 -12.45
CA LYS A 249 24.77 0.30 -12.46
C LYS A 249 24.99 -0.35 -11.10
N ALA A 250 24.82 0.39 -10.01
CA ALA A 250 25.04 -0.11 -8.66
C ALA A 250 23.87 -0.96 -8.14
N PHE A 251 22.63 -0.54 -8.42
CA PHE A 251 21.43 -1.12 -7.79
C PHE A 251 20.37 -1.61 -8.77
N ASN A 252 20.59 -1.54 -10.09
CA ASN A 252 19.60 -1.93 -11.08
C ASN A 252 18.24 -1.21 -10.90
N ILE A 253 18.28 0.11 -10.64
CA ILE A 253 17.10 0.91 -10.32
C ILE A 253 16.03 0.92 -11.42
N ASP A 254 16.42 0.71 -12.68
CA ASP A 254 15.45 0.61 -13.79
C ASP A 254 14.52 -0.59 -13.61
N TYR A 255 15.05 -1.68 -13.04
CA TYR A 255 14.27 -2.86 -12.72
C TYR A 255 13.60 -2.76 -11.35
N LEU A 256 14.28 -2.24 -10.31
CA LEU A 256 13.71 -2.17 -8.96
C LEU A 256 12.60 -1.12 -8.83
N TYR A 257 12.75 0.04 -9.48
CA TYR A 257 11.86 1.19 -9.37
C TYR A 257 11.46 1.75 -10.74
N PRO A 258 10.93 0.92 -11.66
CA PRO A 258 10.60 1.38 -13.01
C PRO A 258 9.61 2.55 -12.98
N TYR A 259 8.67 2.55 -12.04
CA TYR A 259 7.70 3.64 -11.87
C TYR A 259 8.32 5.00 -11.49
N LEU A 260 9.55 5.04 -10.97
CA LEU A 260 10.28 6.29 -10.69
C LEU A 260 11.23 6.65 -11.83
N THR A 261 11.95 5.68 -12.38
CA THR A 261 12.95 5.91 -13.44
C THR A 261 12.31 6.32 -14.76
N ILE A 262 11.11 5.84 -15.07
CA ILE A 262 10.31 6.29 -16.23
C ILE A 262 10.17 7.81 -16.23
N THR A 263 9.81 8.43 -15.10
CA THR A 263 9.62 9.89 -15.00
C THR A 263 10.94 10.63 -15.17
N ILE A 264 12.04 10.11 -14.63
CA ILE A 264 13.38 10.67 -14.78
C ILE A 264 13.79 10.69 -16.27
N TYR A 265 13.67 9.55 -16.95
CA TYR A 265 14.04 9.47 -18.37
C TYR A 265 13.12 10.30 -19.26
N TYR A 266 11.84 10.42 -18.92
CA TYR A 266 10.92 11.31 -19.61
C TYR A 266 11.38 12.78 -19.50
N GLN A 267 11.75 13.24 -18.30
CA GLN A 267 12.25 14.60 -18.10
C GLN A 267 13.54 14.87 -18.86
N PHE A 268 14.47 13.90 -18.90
CA PHE A 268 15.67 14.03 -19.75
C PHE A 268 15.34 14.09 -21.23
N ALA A 269 14.40 13.25 -21.71
CA ALA A 269 13.95 13.29 -23.10
C ALA A 269 13.33 14.65 -23.45
N GLN A 270 12.48 15.21 -22.58
CA GLN A 270 11.90 16.54 -22.75
C GLN A 270 12.99 17.63 -22.79
N TYR A 271 13.98 17.55 -21.90
CA TYR A 271 15.08 18.52 -21.88
C TYR A 271 15.89 18.50 -23.18
N TYR A 272 16.12 17.32 -23.74
CA TYR A 272 16.92 17.14 -24.95
C TYR A 272 16.15 17.30 -26.26
N SER A 273 14.81 17.35 -26.26
CA SER A 273 14.02 17.35 -27.50
C SER A 273 14.45 18.43 -28.49
N ASP A 274 14.83 19.60 -27.96
CA ASP A 274 15.19 20.77 -28.76
C ASP A 274 16.72 20.97 -28.84
N LYS A 275 17.52 20.08 -28.22
CA LYS A 275 18.98 20.19 -28.10
C LYS A 275 19.75 19.07 -28.78
N SER A 276 19.26 17.83 -28.66
CA SER A 276 19.94 16.64 -29.18
C SER A 276 18.92 15.54 -29.51
N PRO A 277 18.64 15.32 -30.81
CA PRO A 277 17.80 14.21 -31.26
C PRO A 277 18.27 12.85 -30.73
N LEU A 278 19.58 12.60 -30.80
CA LEU A 278 20.19 11.34 -30.34
C LEU A 278 19.92 11.09 -28.85
N LYS A 279 20.27 12.05 -27.97
CA LYS A 279 20.05 11.90 -26.53
C LYS A 279 18.57 11.82 -26.16
N THR A 280 17.70 12.45 -26.95
CA THR A 280 16.25 12.32 -26.76
C THR A 280 15.82 10.87 -26.99
N ILE A 281 16.22 10.28 -28.13
CA ILE A 281 15.91 8.88 -28.44
C ILE A 281 16.50 7.93 -27.39
N GLU A 282 17.76 8.12 -26.97
CA GLU A 282 18.37 7.28 -25.93
C GLU A 282 17.58 7.27 -24.62
N ASN A 283 17.10 8.44 -24.17
CA ASN A 283 16.28 8.52 -22.97
C ASN A 283 14.87 7.93 -23.17
N LEU A 284 14.28 8.11 -24.35
CA LEU A 284 13.01 7.46 -24.71
C LEU A 284 13.15 5.92 -24.79
N GLU A 285 14.31 5.38 -25.15
CA GLU A 285 14.55 3.94 -25.11
C GLU A 285 14.64 3.41 -23.68
N LYS A 286 15.29 4.15 -22.77
CA LYS A 286 15.34 3.83 -21.33
C LYS A 286 13.95 3.93 -20.68
N PHE A 287 13.17 4.93 -21.08
CA PHE A 287 11.75 5.03 -20.75
C PHE A 287 11.02 3.76 -21.17
N CYS A 288 11.13 3.35 -22.45
CA CYS A 288 10.46 2.14 -22.95
C CYS A 288 10.86 0.90 -22.16
N ARG A 289 12.14 0.74 -21.81
CA ARG A 289 12.62 -0.38 -21.03
C ARG A 289 11.99 -0.43 -19.63
N SER A 290 12.02 0.71 -18.94
CA SER A 290 11.44 0.81 -17.58
C SER A 290 9.92 0.60 -17.63
N PHE A 291 9.25 1.12 -18.66
CA PHE A 291 7.83 0.87 -18.92
C PHE A 291 7.52 -0.61 -19.16
N ASP A 292 8.41 -1.34 -19.85
CA ASP A 292 8.25 -2.78 -20.07
C ASP A 292 8.32 -3.58 -18.77
N TYR A 293 9.24 -3.22 -17.87
CA TYR A 293 9.29 -3.82 -16.53
C TYR A 293 8.00 -3.56 -15.75
N LEU A 294 7.53 -2.31 -15.74
CA LEU A 294 6.32 -1.92 -15.01
C LEU A 294 5.03 -2.58 -15.54
N ILE A 295 4.92 -2.76 -16.86
CA ILE A 295 3.77 -3.42 -17.48
C ILE A 295 3.81 -4.93 -17.27
N SER A 296 5.00 -5.53 -17.24
CA SER A 296 5.15 -6.98 -17.11
C SER A 296 4.86 -7.45 -15.69
N ASP A 297 5.20 -6.65 -14.67
CA ASP A 297 4.84 -6.90 -13.28
C ASP A 297 4.58 -5.56 -12.56
N PHE A 298 3.37 -5.36 -12.06
CA PHE A 298 2.98 -4.12 -11.37
C PHE A 298 3.14 -4.27 -9.85
N SER A 299 4.36 -4.55 -9.45
CA SER A 299 4.72 -4.81 -8.07
C SER A 299 6.02 -4.10 -7.68
N TYR A 300 6.29 -4.04 -6.39
CA TYR A 300 7.62 -3.72 -5.91
C TYR A 300 8.55 -4.86 -6.30
N HIS A 301 9.47 -4.59 -7.23
CA HIS A 301 10.43 -5.58 -7.68
C HIS A 301 11.55 -5.77 -6.66
N THR A 302 12.10 -6.98 -6.65
CA THR A 302 13.22 -7.41 -5.79
C THR A 302 14.27 -8.10 -6.65
N ASP A 303 15.52 -8.12 -6.21
CA ASP A 303 16.61 -8.83 -6.86
C ASP A 303 17.42 -9.67 -5.86
N GLU A 304 18.57 -10.18 -6.29
CA GLU A 304 19.47 -10.96 -5.44
C GLU A 304 20.00 -10.18 -4.22
N PHE A 305 20.05 -8.85 -4.31
CA PHE A 305 20.51 -7.97 -3.24
C PHE A 305 19.38 -7.65 -2.25
N PHE A 306 18.17 -7.39 -2.75
CA PHE A 306 16.95 -7.14 -1.95
C PHE A 306 16.07 -8.38 -1.82
N ASN A 307 16.63 -9.51 -1.37
CA ASN A 307 15.98 -10.81 -1.35
C ASN A 307 15.17 -11.14 -0.06
N ASN A 308 15.30 -10.32 1.00
CA ASN A 308 14.70 -10.55 2.31
C ASN A 308 13.80 -9.38 2.77
N ILE A 309 12.98 -8.84 1.86
CA ILE A 309 12.04 -7.73 2.15
C ILE A 309 10.56 -8.15 2.10
N ASN A 310 10.29 -9.45 1.97
CA ASN A 310 8.92 -9.98 1.85
C ASN A 310 8.06 -9.73 3.10
N GLU A 311 8.66 -9.71 4.30
CA GLU A 311 7.93 -9.38 5.52
C GLU A 311 7.43 -7.93 5.52
N TRP A 312 8.22 -7.00 4.97
CA TRP A 312 7.78 -5.63 4.79
C TRP A 312 6.61 -5.54 3.81
N PHE A 313 6.66 -6.26 2.68
CA PHE A 313 5.52 -6.31 1.75
C PHE A 313 4.24 -6.80 2.43
N LYS A 314 4.30 -7.74 3.37
CA LYS A 314 3.10 -8.21 4.08
C LYS A 314 2.44 -7.13 4.94
N GLN A 315 3.21 -6.13 5.39
CA GLN A 315 2.72 -4.99 6.17
C GLN A 315 2.10 -3.91 5.30
N LEU A 316 2.42 -3.87 4.00
CA LEU A 316 1.83 -2.91 3.08
C LEU A 316 0.35 -3.23 2.82
N PRO A 317 -0.53 -2.22 2.75
CA PRO A 317 -1.97 -2.41 2.51
C PRO A 317 -2.28 -3.25 1.25
N PHE A 318 -1.44 -3.17 0.22
CA PHE A 318 -1.59 -3.89 -1.04
C PHE A 318 -0.62 -5.07 -1.19
N GLY A 319 0.11 -5.45 -0.14
CA GLY A 319 1.18 -6.43 -0.29
C GLY A 319 2.34 -5.88 -1.10
N GLN A 320 2.93 -6.73 -1.94
CA GLN A 320 3.96 -6.36 -2.90
C GLN A 320 3.40 -5.56 -4.09
N ARG A 321 2.08 -5.51 -4.31
CA ARG A 321 1.51 -4.73 -5.41
C ARG A 321 1.64 -3.24 -5.14
N LEU A 322 1.97 -2.47 -6.18
CA LEU A 322 1.96 -1.01 -6.10
C LEU A 322 0.53 -0.50 -5.84
N PRO A 323 0.35 0.62 -5.09
CA PRO A 323 -0.97 1.21 -4.86
C PRO A 323 -1.70 1.50 -6.18
N VAL A 324 -2.98 1.10 -6.28
CA VAL A 324 -3.64 0.96 -7.59
C VAL A 324 -4.30 2.25 -8.08
N ASN A 325 -3.73 2.79 -9.18
CA ASN A 325 -4.47 3.01 -10.42
C ASN A 325 -3.64 2.58 -11.66
N TYR A 326 -3.42 1.27 -11.76
CA TYR A 326 -2.63 0.62 -12.81
C TYR A 326 -3.02 1.06 -14.22
N GLU A 327 -4.31 1.01 -14.56
CA GLU A 327 -4.73 1.27 -15.92
C GLU A 327 -4.55 2.72 -16.32
N ASN A 328 -4.86 3.65 -15.42
CA ASN A 328 -4.76 5.08 -15.72
C ASN A 328 -3.33 5.57 -15.64
N MET A 329 -2.49 5.05 -14.72
CA MET A 329 -1.07 5.40 -14.69
C MET A 329 -0.38 4.94 -15.98
N LEU A 330 -0.61 3.70 -16.41
CA LEU A 330 -0.04 3.20 -17.66
C LEU A 330 -0.57 3.97 -18.87
N GLU A 331 -1.87 4.27 -18.92
CA GLU A 331 -2.47 5.07 -19.99
C GLU A 331 -1.89 6.48 -20.01
N MET A 332 -1.73 7.13 -18.86
CA MET A 332 -1.14 8.46 -18.74
C MET A 332 0.30 8.46 -19.24
N LEU A 333 1.12 7.49 -18.81
CA LEU A 333 2.51 7.36 -19.25
C LEU A 333 2.59 7.07 -20.75
N TYR A 334 1.76 6.17 -21.26
CA TYR A 334 1.66 5.85 -22.68
C TYR A 334 1.25 7.08 -23.52
N SER A 335 0.17 7.73 -23.13
CA SER A 335 -0.35 8.95 -23.78
C SER A 335 0.63 10.12 -23.69
N SER A 336 1.40 10.25 -22.61
CA SER A 336 2.39 11.32 -22.45
C SER A 336 3.49 11.30 -23.51
N ILE A 337 3.82 10.13 -24.05
CA ILE A 337 4.77 9.98 -25.15
C ILE A 337 4.11 10.34 -26.47
N LEU A 338 2.89 9.85 -26.72
CA LEU A 338 2.20 10.06 -28.00
C LEU A 338 1.77 11.52 -28.23
N ASN A 339 1.43 12.23 -27.16
CA ASN A 339 0.83 13.56 -27.24
C ASN A 339 1.86 14.70 -27.14
N HIS A 340 3.13 14.40 -26.87
CA HIS A 340 4.14 15.45 -26.69
C HIS A 340 4.68 15.93 -28.04
N SER A 341 4.21 17.09 -28.48
CA SER A 341 4.49 17.62 -29.82
C SER A 341 5.97 17.83 -30.13
N SER A 342 6.81 18.12 -29.11
CA SER A 342 8.25 18.33 -29.32
C SER A 342 8.99 17.08 -29.80
N PHE A 343 8.44 15.88 -29.62
CA PHE A 343 9.08 14.65 -30.08
C PHE A 343 8.76 14.30 -31.54
N ASN A 344 7.68 14.83 -32.10
CA ASN A 344 7.18 14.43 -33.42
C ASN A 344 8.17 14.67 -34.57
N ASN A 345 9.04 15.67 -34.42
CA ASN A 345 10.02 16.04 -35.44
C ASN A 345 11.40 15.38 -35.23
N ILE A 346 11.55 14.53 -34.20
CA ILE A 346 12.81 13.86 -33.87
C ILE A 346 12.98 12.63 -34.75
N GLU A 347 14.09 12.56 -35.47
CA GLU A 347 14.45 11.38 -36.26
C GLU A 347 14.51 10.12 -35.39
N GLY A 348 13.87 9.04 -35.82
CA GLY A 348 13.78 7.78 -35.06
C GLY A 348 12.62 7.71 -34.07
N PHE A 349 11.88 8.80 -33.81
CA PHE A 349 10.75 8.78 -32.87
C PHE A 349 9.63 7.81 -33.28
N GLY A 350 9.41 7.61 -34.59
CA GLY A 350 8.45 6.61 -35.08
C GLY A 350 8.73 5.17 -34.59
N ASN A 351 10.00 4.83 -34.37
CA ASN A 351 10.39 3.53 -33.79
C ASN A 351 10.04 3.46 -32.30
N ILE A 352 10.23 4.54 -31.55
CA ILE A 352 9.81 4.65 -30.15
C ILE A 352 8.29 4.48 -30.04
N VAL A 353 7.52 5.15 -30.88
CA VAL A 353 6.05 5.02 -30.92
C VAL A 353 5.62 3.59 -31.20
N THR A 354 6.29 2.90 -32.13
CA THR A 354 6.00 1.50 -32.43
C THR A 354 6.33 0.59 -31.25
N LYS A 355 7.48 0.81 -30.61
CA LYS A 355 7.95 0.04 -29.45
C LYS A 355 7.03 0.20 -28.24
N ILE A 356 6.67 1.43 -27.88
CA ILE A 356 5.80 1.67 -26.73
C ILE A 356 4.39 1.12 -26.95
N LYS A 357 3.87 1.17 -28.18
CA LYS A 357 2.60 0.49 -28.55
C LYS A 357 2.67 -1.01 -28.32
N GLN A 358 3.76 -1.66 -28.76
CA GLN A 358 3.95 -3.10 -28.55
C GLN A 358 4.03 -3.47 -27.07
N ILE A 359 4.74 -2.67 -26.27
CA ILE A 359 4.85 -2.86 -24.82
C ILE A 359 3.48 -2.68 -24.17
N TYR A 360 2.74 -1.62 -24.53
CA TYR A 360 1.41 -1.34 -23.98
C TYR A 360 0.41 -2.47 -24.22
N LEU A 361 0.50 -3.16 -25.36
CA LEU A 361 -0.34 -4.35 -25.67
C LEU A 361 -0.07 -5.58 -24.80
N LYS A 362 0.97 -5.57 -23.94
CA LYS A 362 1.18 -6.61 -22.92
C LYS A 362 0.24 -6.43 -21.72
N LYS A 363 -0.38 -5.25 -21.56
CA LYS A 363 -1.34 -4.95 -20.49
C LYS A 363 -2.51 -5.96 -20.52
N GLY A 364 -2.76 -6.63 -19.39
CA GLY A 364 -3.88 -7.55 -19.22
C GLY A 364 -3.64 -9.00 -19.68
N ARG A 365 -2.39 -9.40 -19.93
CA ARG A 365 -2.02 -10.80 -20.26
C ARG A 365 -1.81 -11.72 -19.04
N GLU A 366 -2.36 -11.38 -17.88
CA GLU A 366 -2.30 -12.20 -16.66
C GLU A 366 -3.66 -12.72 -16.20
#